data_AF-L8LPU1-F1
#
_entry.id   AF-L8LPU1-F1
#
_cell.length_a   1.000
_cell.length_b   1.000
_cell.length_c   1.000
_cell.angle_alpha   90.00
_cell.angle_beta   90.00
_cell.angle_gamma   90.00
#
_symmetry.space_group_name_H-M   'P 1'
#
loop_
_entity.id
_entity.type
_entity.pdbx_description
1 polymer ?
#
loop_
_entity_poly.entity_id
_entity_poly.type
_entity_poly.pdbx_seq_one_letter_code
_entity_poly.pdbx_strand_id
1 'polypeptide(L)'
;MAKLPAEVTETIWNLKRQALEIVEEATTTEFTLFELLGETDETLSYLDELKNVADEATSSYSRLSNLHLQIVQAQPSASRDLLKLAYQTIEITSARLPA
;
A
#
# COMPACT_ATOMS: atom_id res chain seq x y z
N MET A 1 4.17 23.20 -12.64
CA MET A 1 4.23 21.85 -12.04
C MET A 1 2.85 21.55 -11.50
N ALA A 2 2.23 20.46 -11.94
CA ALA A 2 1.03 19.95 -11.29
C ALA A 2 1.37 19.65 -9.83
N LYS A 3 0.88 20.47 -8.90
CA LYS A 3 1.08 20.27 -7.46
C LYS A 3 -0.26 19.87 -6.87
N LEU A 4 -0.27 18.73 -6.20
CA LEU A 4 -1.36 18.39 -5.29
C LEU A 4 -1.33 19.36 -4.11
N PRO A 5 -2.47 19.57 -3.43
CA PRO A 5 -2.48 20.20 -2.11
C PRO A 5 -1.50 19.47 -1.18
N ALA A 6 -0.86 20.24 -0.29
CA ALA A 6 0.12 19.68 0.66
C ALA A 6 -0.51 18.59 1.54
N GLU A 7 -1.74 18.80 2.00
CA GLU A 7 -2.52 17.85 2.80
C GLU A 7 -2.70 16.50 2.09
N VAL A 8 -3.07 16.52 0.80
CA VAL A 8 -3.26 15.31 -0.01
C VAL A 8 -1.93 14.58 -0.21
N THR A 9 -0.85 15.33 -0.40
CA THR A 9 0.49 14.77 -0.53
C THR A 9 0.91 14.06 0.75
N GLU A 10 0.65 14.67 1.91
CA GLU A 10 0.91 14.10 3.22
C GLU A 10 0.09 12.82 3.47
N THR A 11 -1.19 12.82 3.10
CA THR A 11 -2.03 11.61 3.16
C THR A 11 -1.43 10.47 2.32
N ILE A 12 -1.00 10.74 1.09
CA ILE A 12 -0.35 9.74 0.24
C ILE A 12 0.92 9.19 0.89
N TRP A 13 1.73 10.05 1.51
CA TRP A 13 2.95 9.62 2.21
C TRP A 13 2.66 8.74 3.41
N ASN A 14 1.67 9.10 4.22
CA ASN A 14 1.27 8.31 5.38
C ASN A 14 0.72 6.93 4.97
N LEU A 15 -0.14 6.87 3.96
CA LEU A 15 -0.66 5.59 3.45
C LEU A 15 0.45 4.70 2.86
N LYS A 16 1.43 5.28 2.17
CA LYS A 16 2.59 4.54 1.70
C LYS A 16 3.43 3.97 2.86
N ARG A 17 3.60 4.74 3.93
CA ARG A 17 4.34 4.29 5.12
C ARG A 17 3.61 3.13 5.79
N GLN A 18 2.32 3.27 6.04
CA GLN A 18 1.48 2.21 6.62
C GLN A 18 1.53 0.94 5.79
N ALA A 19 1.46 1.05 4.46
CA ALA A 19 1.59 -0.11 3.59
C ALA A 19 2.95 -0.81 3.73
N LEU A 20 4.04 -0.06 3.91
CA LEU A 20 5.37 -0.66 4.14
C LEU A 20 5.48 -1.30 5.52
N GLU A 21 4.91 -0.67 6.55
CA GLU A 21 4.86 -1.23 7.92
C GLU A 21 4.11 -2.57 7.94
N ILE A 22 2.98 -2.67 7.23
CA ILE A 22 2.23 -3.93 7.12
C ILE A 22 3.01 -5.01 6.38
N VAL A 23 3.73 -4.66 5.31
CA VAL A 23 4.60 -5.62 4.60
C VAL A 23 5.69 -6.13 5.55
N GLU A 24 6.34 -5.24 6.29
CA GLU A 24 7.38 -5.61 7.26
C GLU A 24 6.82 -6.51 8.36
N GLU A 25 5.68 -6.16 8.95
CA GLU A 25 5.04 -6.94 10.01
C GLU A 25 4.59 -8.31 9.52
N ALA A 26 3.92 -8.38 8.36
CA ALA A 26 3.43 -9.64 7.79
C ALA A 26 4.59 -10.59 7.46
N THR A 27 5.64 -10.09 6.79
CA THR A 27 6.81 -10.91 6.42
C THR A 27 7.63 -11.34 7.64
N THR A 28 7.79 -10.47 8.65
CA THR A 28 8.46 -10.83 9.90
C THR A 28 7.68 -11.89 10.67
N THR A 29 6.36 -11.77 10.71
CA THR A 29 5.47 -12.72 11.38
C THR A 29 5.45 -14.06 10.66
N GLU A 30 5.38 -14.07 9.32
CA GLU A 30 5.45 -15.28 8.49
C GLU A 30 6.75 -16.03 8.75
N PHE A 31 7.89 -15.32 8.71
CA PHE A 31 9.20 -15.90 8.98
C PHE A 31 9.29 -16.47 10.39
N THR A 32 8.81 -15.74 11.40
CA THR A 32 8.82 -16.19 12.80
C THR A 32 7.94 -17.43 13.00
N LEU A 33 6.76 -17.46 12.38
CA LEU A 33 5.85 -18.60 12.42
C LEU A 33 6.49 -19.84 11.81
N PHE A 34 7.10 -19.68 10.63
CA PHE A 34 7.81 -20.76 9.94
C PHE A 34 9.00 -21.29 10.75
N GLU A 35 9.83 -20.42 11.33
CA GLU A 35 10.99 -20.85 12.13
C GLU A 35 10.58 -21.60 13.41
N LEU A 36 9.47 -21.20 14.05
CA LEU A 36 9.03 -21.80 15.31
C LEU A 36 8.24 -23.09 15.12
N LEU A 37 7.37 -23.14 14.13
CA LEU A 37 6.39 -24.23 13.97
C LEU A 37 6.57 -25.03 12.68
N GLY A 38 7.39 -24.55 11.75
CA GLY A 38 7.53 -25.12 10.41
C GLY A 38 6.27 -24.95 9.56
N GLU A 39 6.32 -25.50 8.35
CA GLU A 39 5.18 -25.62 7.47
C GLU A 39 4.52 -26.99 7.69
N THR A 40 3.29 -26.96 8.20
CA THR A 40 2.44 -28.11 8.51
C THR A 40 1.03 -27.85 7.96
N ASP A 41 0.18 -28.88 7.91
CA ASP A 41 -1.21 -28.70 7.45
C ASP A 41 -1.99 -27.66 8.29
N GLU A 42 -1.65 -27.50 9.58
CA GLU A 42 -2.25 -26.50 10.47
C GLU A 42 -1.69 -25.09 10.22
N THR A 43 -0.38 -24.97 9.96
CA THR A 43 0.29 -23.68 9.79
C THR A 43 0.22 -23.11 8.38
N LEU A 44 -0.02 -23.95 7.37
CA LEU A 44 -0.07 -23.57 5.96
C LEU A 44 -1.07 -22.44 5.69
N SER A 45 -2.27 -22.55 6.24
CA SER A 45 -3.32 -21.53 6.06
C SER A 45 -2.90 -20.15 6.60
N TYR A 46 -2.24 -20.11 7.76
CA TYR A 46 -1.76 -18.86 8.35
C TYR A 46 -0.58 -18.25 7.58
N LEU A 47 0.33 -19.07 7.07
CA LEU A 47 1.45 -18.61 6.22
C LEU A 47 0.92 -18.01 4.91
N ASP A 48 -0.06 -18.67 4.27
CA ASP A 48 -0.72 -18.14 3.08
C ASP A 48 -1.48 -16.83 3.36
N GLU A 49 -2.16 -16.72 4.50
CA GLU A 49 -2.82 -15.48 4.92
C GLU A 49 -1.82 -14.33 5.10
N LEU A 50 -0.70 -14.56 5.79
CA LEU A 50 0.35 -13.54 6.00
C LEU A 50 0.96 -13.07 4.67
N LYS A 51 1.21 -14.01 3.75
CA LYS A 51 1.67 -13.70 2.41
C LYS A 51 0.66 -12.88 1.63
N ASN A 52 -0.63 -13.23 1.69
CA ASN A 52 -1.69 -12.45 1.06
C ASN A 52 -1.76 -11.01 1.61
N VAL A 53 -1.61 -10.84 2.93
CA VAL A 53 -1.55 -9.51 3.57
C VAL A 53 -0.38 -8.69 3.03
N ALA A 54 0.82 -9.30 2.94
CA ALA A 54 2.00 -8.64 2.40
C ALA A 54 1.82 -8.25 0.92
N ASP A 55 1.21 -9.13 0.11
CA ASP A 55 0.94 -8.88 -1.31
C ASP A 55 -0.08 -7.74 -1.50
N GLU A 56 -1.14 -7.70 -0.69
CA GLU A 56 -2.15 -6.64 -0.73
C GLU A 56 -1.57 -5.27 -0.34
N ALA A 57 -0.75 -5.23 0.71
CA ALA A 57 -0.07 -4.02 1.16
C ALA A 57 0.95 -3.53 0.12
N THR A 58 1.75 -4.43 -0.44
CA THR A 58 2.68 -4.14 -1.55
C THR A 58 1.94 -3.55 -2.74
N SER A 59 0.83 -4.16 -3.13
CA SER A 59 -0.01 -3.69 -4.23
C SER A 59 -0.54 -2.28 -3.98
N SER A 60 -0.94 -1.97 -2.74
CA SER A 60 -1.40 -0.64 -2.34
C SER A 60 -0.29 0.40 -2.41
N TYR A 61 0.90 0.08 -1.91
CA TYR A 61 2.08 0.93 -2.03
C TYR A 61 2.44 1.23 -3.49
N SER A 62 2.49 0.21 -4.35
CA SER A 62 2.84 0.37 -5.77
C SER A 62 1.82 1.25 -6.50
N ARG A 63 0.52 1.05 -6.26
CA ARG A 63 -0.54 1.88 -6.86
C ARG A 63 -0.37 3.35 -6.48
N LEU A 64 -0.21 3.66 -5.18
CA LEU A 64 -0.01 5.02 -4.69
C LEU A 64 1.27 5.65 -5.25
N SER A 65 2.34 4.88 -5.36
CA SER A 65 3.62 5.36 -5.87
C SER A 65 3.58 5.70 -7.35
N ASN A 66 3.01 4.82 -8.17
CA ASN A 66 2.87 5.06 -9.60
C ASN A 66 1.95 6.26 -9.88
N LEU A 67 0.85 6.38 -9.15
CA LEU A 67 -0.10 7.48 -9.33
C LEU A 67 0.49 8.83 -8.92
N HIS A 68 1.19 8.88 -7.77
CA HIS A 68 1.87 10.09 -7.33
C HIS A 68 2.92 10.54 -8.36
N LEU A 69 3.69 9.59 -8.92
CA LEU A 69 4.67 9.90 -9.97
C LEU A 69 4.00 10.48 -11.22
N GLN A 70 2.92 9.86 -11.71
CA GLN A 70 2.16 10.36 -12.86
C GLN A 70 1.64 11.78 -12.66
N ILE A 71 1.16 12.11 -11.47
CA ILE A 71 0.66 13.44 -11.14
C ILE A 71 1.78 14.47 -11.19
N VAL A 72 2.93 14.19 -10.58
CA VAL A 72 4.09 15.11 -10.57
C VAL A 72 4.66 15.32 -11.97
N GLN A 73 4.65 14.28 -12.80
CA GLN A 73 5.11 14.33 -14.18
C GLN A 73 4.14 15.06 -15.12
N ALA A 74 2.86 15.17 -14.77
CA ALA A 74 1.87 15.84 -15.60
C ALA A 74 2.19 17.34 -15.78
N GLN A 75 2.37 17.77 -17.02
CA GLN A 75 2.59 19.17 -17.39
C GLN A 75 1.53 19.64 -18.40
N PRO A 76 1.11 20.92 -18.34
CA PRO A 76 1.47 21.93 -17.32
C PRO A 76 0.72 21.72 -15.99
N SER A 77 -0.35 20.92 -16.00
CA SER A 77 -1.18 20.56 -14.85
C SER A 77 -1.66 19.11 -14.97
N ALA A 78 -2.04 18.49 -13.86
CA ALA A 78 -2.65 17.17 -13.87
C ALA A 78 -4.07 17.28 -14.42
N SER A 79 -4.46 16.31 -15.27
CA SER A 79 -5.83 16.27 -15.77
C SER A 79 -6.81 16.03 -14.63
N ARG A 80 -8.04 16.52 -14.79
CA ARG A 80 -9.12 16.31 -13.81
C ARG A 80 -9.35 14.82 -13.53
N ASP A 81 -9.23 13.98 -14.56
CA ASP A 81 -9.39 12.54 -14.44
C ASP A 81 -8.28 11.89 -13.62
N LEU A 82 -7.03 12.33 -13.81
CA LEU A 82 -5.90 11.85 -13.02
C LEU A 82 -6.02 12.24 -11.54
N LEU A 83 -6.48 13.47 -11.27
CA LEU A 83 -6.77 13.92 -9.91
C LEU A 83 -7.92 13.14 -9.28
N LYS A 84 -9.00 12.87 -10.04
CA LYS A 84 -10.12 12.04 -9.57
C LYS A 84 -9.64 10.62 -9.22
N LEU A 85 -8.81 10.02 -10.08
CA LEU A 85 -8.22 8.72 -9.82
C LEU A 85 -7.33 8.73 -8.56
N ALA A 86 -6.61 9.83 -8.31
CA ALA A 86 -5.84 10.02 -7.08
C ALA A 86 -6.71 9.95 -5.83
N TYR A 87 -7.79 10.73 -5.79
CA TYR A 87 -8.71 10.73 -4.64
C TYR A 87 -9.38 9.36 -4.44
N GLN A 88 -9.82 8.70 -5.51
CA GLN A 88 -10.40 7.36 -5.41
C GLN A 88 -9.39 6.32 -4.91
N THR A 89 -8.14 6.39 -5.36
CA THR A 89 -7.09 5.48 -4.91
C THR A 89 -6.75 5.69 -3.44
N ILE A 90 -6.74 6.94 -2.98
CA ILE A 90 -6.57 7.29 -1.56
C ILE A 90 -7.71 6.68 -0.74
N GLU A 91 -8.95 6.91 -1.12
CA GLU A 91 -10.14 6.41 -0.42
C GLU A 91 -10.13 4.87 -0.31
N ILE A 92 -9.89 4.17 -1.43
CA ILE A 92 -9.81 2.71 -1.47
C ILE A 92 -8.66 2.21 -0.59
N THR A 93 -7.49 2.85 -0.65
CA THR A 93 -6.33 2.42 0.13
C THR A 93 -6.55 2.66 1.62
N SER A 94 -7.13 3.79 2.01
CA SER A 94 -7.48 4.07 3.41
C SER A 94 -8.54 3.12 3.98
N ALA A 95 -9.43 2.58 3.15
CA ALA A 95 -10.42 1.59 3.58
C ALA A 95 -9.82 0.18 3.73
N ARG A 96 -8.68 -0.09 3.08
CA ARG A 96 -8.02 -1.40 3.08
C ARG A 96 -6.93 -1.51 4.12
N LEU A 97 -6.18 -0.43 4.37
CA LEU A 97 -5.17 -0.41 5.42
C LEU A 97 -5.89 -0.17 6.76
N PRO A 98 -5.82 -1.12 7.73
CA PRO A 98 -6.35 -0.88 9.07
C PRO A 98 -5.61 0.31 9.73
N ALA A 99 -6.34 1.05 10.56
CA ALA A 99 -5.87 2.26 11.24
C ALA A 99 -4.93 1.98 12.42
#